data_AF-A0A2I0ITQ7-F1
#
_entry.id   AF-A0A2I0ITQ7-F1
#
_cell.length_a   1.000
_cell.length_b   1.000
_cell.length_c   1.000
_cell.angle_alpha   90.00
_cell.angle_beta   90.00
_cell.angle_gamma   90.00
#
_symmetry.space_group_name_H-M   'P 1'
#
loop_
_entity.id
_entity.type
_entity.pdbx_description
1 polymer ?
#
loop_
_entity_poly.entity_id
_entity_poly.type
_entity_poly.pdbx_seq_one_letter_code
_entity_poly.pdbx_strand_id
1 'polypeptide(L)'
;MRSKYPDSVPPIVISGHHFTAKSRAQDAAREYLEAYKMQPDNALVNLCVGTSLINLALGFRLKNKQQCLTQGMAFLFNNMKLTENSQEAMYNIARAFHHVGLVSFAVLYYDKVLRTREKDYPIPKLPNEEPDLLGSLKPGYCNLRREAAYNLHLIYKRSGAHDLARQILKDHCTF
;
A
#
# COMPACT_ATOMS: atom_id res chain seq x y z
N MET A 1 -21.36 -7.19 15.29
CA MET A 1 -20.68 -5.90 15.54
C MET A 1 -21.11 -4.84 14.52
N ARG A 2 -20.96 -5.09 13.20
CA ARG A 2 -21.40 -4.19 12.11
C ARG A 2 -22.89 -3.81 12.16
N SER A 3 -23.77 -4.75 12.50
CA SER A 3 -25.22 -4.48 12.65
C SER A 3 -25.58 -3.58 13.83
N LYS A 4 -24.68 -3.43 14.81
CA LYS A 4 -24.92 -2.64 16.04
C LYS A 4 -24.46 -1.19 15.88
N TYR A 5 -23.52 -0.91 14.98
CA TYR A 5 -22.98 0.41 14.70
C TYR A 5 -22.83 0.60 13.19
N PRO A 6 -23.94 0.83 12.45
CA PRO A 6 -23.92 0.94 11.00
C PRO A 6 -23.13 2.16 10.52
N ASP A 7 -23.12 3.24 11.29
CA ASP A 7 -22.45 4.51 10.96
C ASP A 7 -21.06 4.64 11.58
N SER A 8 -20.37 3.51 11.82
CA SER A 8 -19.02 3.52 12.36
C SER A 8 -18.04 2.93 11.35
N VAL A 9 -17.06 3.72 10.93
CA VAL A 9 -16.05 3.32 9.94
C VAL A 9 -15.19 2.14 10.40
N PRO A 10 -14.67 2.06 11.64
CA PRO A 10 -13.79 0.96 12.04
C PRO A 10 -14.42 -0.43 11.93
N PRO A 11 -15.67 -0.69 12.41
CA PRO A 11 -16.35 -1.96 12.17
C PRO A 11 -16.53 -2.33 10.69
N ILE A 12 -16.75 -1.35 9.82
CA ILE A 12 -16.87 -1.56 8.37
C ILE A 12 -15.52 -2.01 7.80
N VAL A 13 -14.44 -1.30 8.14
CA VAL A 13 -13.07 -1.64 7.69
C VAL A 13 -12.67 -3.04 8.18
N ILE A 14 -12.94 -3.37 9.45
CA ILE A 14 -12.69 -4.71 10.02
C ILE A 14 -13.47 -5.78 9.24
N SER A 15 -14.73 -5.52 8.89
CA SER A 15 -15.52 -6.42 8.04
C SER A 15 -14.92 -6.59 6.65
N GLY A 16 -14.41 -5.51 6.05
CA GLY A 16 -13.68 -5.56 4.79
C GLY A 16 -12.43 -6.44 4.89
N HIS A 17 -11.62 -6.26 5.94
CA HIS A 17 -10.42 -7.08 6.17
C HIS A 17 -10.75 -8.56 6.35
N HIS A 18 -11.84 -8.87 7.04
CA HIS A 18 -12.32 -10.24 7.18
C HIS A 18 -12.64 -10.89 5.81
N PHE A 19 -13.27 -10.15 4.90
CA PHE A 19 -13.50 -10.64 3.54
C PHE A 19 -12.22 -10.73 2.71
N THR A 20 -11.29 -9.78 2.85
CA THR A 20 -9.97 -9.84 2.21
C THR A 20 -9.21 -11.10 2.62
N ALA A 21 -9.18 -11.43 3.91
CA ALA A 21 -8.51 -12.63 4.44
C ALA A 21 -9.14 -13.94 3.90
N LYS A 22 -10.41 -13.90 3.51
CA LYS A 22 -11.13 -15.02 2.88
C LYS A 22 -11.06 -15.01 1.34
N SER A 23 -10.22 -14.15 0.74
CA SER A 23 -10.11 -13.95 -0.71
C SER A 23 -11.43 -13.55 -1.38
N ARG A 24 -12.34 -12.93 -0.63
CA ARG A 24 -13.64 -12.44 -1.12
C ARG A 24 -13.51 -10.96 -1.53
N ALA A 25 -12.77 -10.70 -2.61
CA ALA A 25 -12.42 -9.34 -3.04
C ALA A 25 -13.65 -8.47 -3.36
N GLN A 26 -14.72 -9.02 -3.93
CA GLN A 26 -15.93 -8.28 -4.23
C GLN A 26 -16.66 -7.80 -2.96
N ASP A 27 -16.78 -8.68 -1.96
CA ASP A 27 -17.40 -8.32 -0.69
C ASP A 27 -16.54 -7.32 0.08
N ALA A 28 -15.21 -7.53 0.08
CA ALA A 28 -14.28 -6.58 0.69
C ALA A 28 -14.39 -5.18 0.05
N ALA A 29 -14.42 -5.11 -1.28
CA ALA A 29 -14.57 -3.84 -2.00
C ALA A 29 -15.87 -3.12 -1.65
N ARG A 30 -16.98 -3.87 -1.51
CA ARG A 30 -18.26 -3.30 -1.06
C ARG A 30 -18.14 -2.68 0.32
N GLU A 31 -17.52 -3.38 1.28
CA GLU A 31 -17.30 -2.84 2.64
C GLU A 31 -16.48 -1.56 2.62
N TYR A 32 -15.32 -1.58 1.96
CA TYR A 32 -14.46 -0.40 1.96
C TYR A 32 -15.09 0.77 1.21
N LEU A 33 -15.92 0.53 0.19
CA LEU A 33 -16.67 1.60 -0.48
C LEU A 33 -17.73 2.23 0.42
N GLU A 34 -18.37 1.47 1.32
CA GLU A 34 -19.24 2.05 2.35
C GLU A 34 -18.43 2.90 3.35
N ALA A 35 -17.25 2.44 3.77
CA ALA A 35 -16.34 3.24 4.60
C ALA A 35 -15.90 4.53 3.89
N TYR A 36 -15.66 4.47 2.57
CA TYR A 36 -15.26 5.62 1.77
C TYR A 36 -16.35 6.69 1.67
N LYS A 37 -17.64 6.31 1.59
CA LYS A 37 -18.75 7.28 1.59
C LYS A 37 -18.75 8.14 2.86
N MET A 38 -18.27 7.57 3.97
CA MET A 38 -18.24 8.24 5.28
C MET A 38 -16.96 9.04 5.51
N GLN A 39 -15.82 8.54 5.03
CA GLN A 39 -14.52 9.17 5.20
C GLN A 39 -13.71 9.14 3.89
N PRO A 40 -14.06 9.98 2.91
CA PRO A 40 -13.39 10.00 1.61
C PRO A 40 -11.94 10.51 1.68
N ASP A 41 -11.62 11.35 2.66
CA ASP A 41 -10.28 11.91 2.87
C ASP A 41 -9.40 11.05 3.79
N ASN A 42 -9.88 9.86 4.19
CA ASN A 42 -9.07 8.94 4.98
C ASN A 42 -8.15 8.13 4.05
N ALA A 43 -6.83 8.34 4.21
CA ALA A 43 -5.82 7.69 3.39
C ALA A 43 -5.89 6.15 3.45
N LEU A 44 -6.09 5.57 4.64
CA LEU A 44 -6.18 4.12 4.82
C LEU A 44 -7.40 3.55 4.08
N VAL A 45 -8.55 4.23 4.17
CA VAL A 45 -9.77 3.81 3.47
C VAL A 45 -9.54 3.79 1.95
N ASN A 46 -8.90 4.83 1.40
CA ASN A 46 -8.53 4.87 -0.02
C ASN A 46 -7.59 3.71 -0.41
N LEU A 47 -6.60 3.40 0.42
CA LEU A 47 -5.70 2.26 0.21
C LEU A 47 -6.46 0.93 0.19
N CYS A 48 -7.37 0.71 1.13
CA CYS A 48 -8.20 -0.49 1.20
C CYS A 48 -9.13 -0.63 0.00
N VAL A 49 -9.81 0.44 -0.41
CA VAL A 49 -10.67 0.43 -1.61
C VAL A 49 -9.81 0.11 -2.84
N GLY A 50 -8.71 0.83 -3.06
CA GLY A 50 -7.86 0.66 -4.22
C GLY A 50 -7.31 -0.77 -4.36
N THR A 51 -6.75 -1.32 -3.28
CA THR A 51 -6.23 -2.70 -3.28
C THR A 51 -7.31 -3.75 -3.47
N SER A 52 -8.50 -3.58 -2.87
CA SER A 52 -9.61 -4.53 -3.04
C SER A 52 -10.16 -4.56 -4.47
N LEU A 53 -10.24 -3.41 -5.15
CA LEU A 53 -10.65 -3.31 -6.55
C LEU A 53 -9.61 -3.93 -7.48
N ILE A 54 -8.32 -3.72 -7.24
CA ILE A 54 -7.25 -4.39 -7.99
C ILE A 54 -7.35 -5.92 -7.84
N ASN A 55 -7.51 -6.41 -6.61
CA ASN A 55 -7.70 -7.84 -6.35
C ASN A 55 -8.95 -8.40 -7.05
N LEU A 56 -10.04 -7.62 -7.07
CA LEU A 56 -11.26 -7.99 -7.79
C LEU A 56 -11.03 -8.05 -9.31
N ALA A 57 -10.29 -7.10 -9.87
CA ALA A 57 -9.95 -7.05 -11.30
C ALA A 57 -9.07 -8.23 -11.74
N LEU A 58 -8.18 -8.72 -10.86
CA LEU A 58 -7.35 -9.89 -11.11
C LEU A 58 -8.13 -11.21 -11.06
N GLY A 59 -9.34 -11.21 -10.47
CA GLY A 59 -10.23 -12.36 -10.47
C GLY A 59 -10.70 -12.77 -11.86
N PHE A 60 -11.13 -14.02 -12.02
CA PHE A 60 -11.54 -14.57 -13.32
C PHE A 60 -12.98 -14.21 -13.73
N ARG A 61 -13.85 -13.90 -12.77
CA ARG A 61 -15.31 -13.73 -13.01
C ARG A 61 -15.73 -12.34 -13.51
N LEU A 62 -14.88 -11.33 -13.34
CA LEU A 62 -15.23 -9.95 -13.67
C LEU A 62 -15.08 -9.71 -15.18
N LYS A 63 -16.12 -9.16 -15.83
CA LYS A 63 -16.09 -8.82 -17.26
C LYS A 63 -15.28 -7.55 -17.55
N ASN A 64 -15.53 -6.46 -16.82
CA ASN A 64 -14.90 -5.14 -17.05
C ASN A 64 -13.63 -4.94 -16.21
N LYS A 65 -12.64 -5.83 -16.37
CA LYS A 65 -11.41 -5.84 -15.55
C LYS A 65 -10.62 -4.53 -15.64
N GLN A 66 -10.49 -3.98 -16.85
CA GLN A 66 -9.71 -2.75 -17.08
C GLN A 66 -10.34 -1.52 -16.39
N GLN A 67 -11.67 -1.44 -16.40
CA GLN A 67 -12.38 -0.36 -15.70
C GLN A 67 -12.18 -0.47 -14.18
N CYS A 68 -12.36 -1.67 -13.62
CA CYS A 68 -12.16 -1.93 -12.19
C CYS A 68 -10.71 -1.67 -11.76
N LEU A 69 -9.73 -2.08 -12.58
CA LEU A 69 -8.32 -1.77 -12.36
C LEU A 69 -8.06 -0.27 -12.34
N THR A 70 -8.61 0.47 -13.31
CA THR A 70 -8.47 1.93 -13.39
C THR A 70 -9.07 2.62 -12.17
N GLN A 71 -10.24 2.18 -11.72
CA GLN A 71 -10.85 2.66 -10.48
C GLN A 71 -9.96 2.37 -9.27
N GLY A 72 -9.45 1.15 -9.14
CA GLY A 72 -8.53 0.77 -8.07
C GLY A 72 -7.29 1.65 -8.02
N MET A 73 -6.68 1.91 -9.18
CA MET A 73 -5.52 2.81 -9.29
C MET A 73 -5.88 4.25 -8.90
N ALA A 74 -7.05 4.76 -9.29
CA ALA A 74 -7.48 6.12 -8.92
C ALA A 74 -7.56 6.30 -7.40
N PHE A 75 -8.09 5.32 -6.67
CA PHE A 75 -8.10 5.34 -5.20
C PHE A 75 -6.69 5.30 -4.60
N LEU A 76 -5.77 4.51 -5.17
CA LEU A 76 -4.38 4.50 -4.70
C LEU A 76 -3.66 5.83 -4.97
N PHE A 77 -3.90 6.47 -6.13
CA PHE A 77 -3.36 7.80 -6.41
C PHE A 77 -3.93 8.86 -5.47
N ASN A 78 -5.21 8.75 -5.10
CA ASN A 78 -5.80 9.62 -4.08
C ASN A 78 -5.19 9.38 -2.69
N ASN A 79 -4.97 8.12 -2.30
CA ASN A 79 -4.21 7.78 -1.09
C ASN A 79 -2.83 8.48 -1.08
N MET A 80 -2.08 8.40 -2.18
CA MET A 80 -0.77 9.05 -2.30
C MET A 80 -0.85 10.58 -2.21
N LYS A 81 -1.91 11.19 -2.75
CA LYS A 81 -2.16 12.63 -2.62
C LYS A 81 -2.43 13.01 -1.16
N LEU A 82 -3.27 12.24 -0.46
CA LEU A 82 -3.63 12.48 0.95
C LEU A 82 -2.44 12.29 1.90
N THR A 83 -1.45 11.48 1.55
CA THR A 83 -0.22 11.27 2.33
C THR A 83 0.96 12.13 1.85
N GLU A 84 0.69 13.19 1.08
CA GLU A 84 1.70 14.12 0.56
C GLU A 84 2.83 13.44 -0.23
N ASN A 85 2.50 12.38 -0.97
CA ASN A 85 3.46 11.53 -1.66
C ASN A 85 4.51 10.92 -0.72
N SER A 86 4.07 10.41 0.43
CA SER A 86 4.94 9.68 1.36
C SER A 86 5.68 8.53 0.68
N GLN A 87 6.83 8.13 1.24
CA GLN A 87 7.60 7.00 0.73
C GLN A 87 6.74 5.73 0.69
N GLU A 88 5.94 5.48 1.74
CA GLU A 88 4.97 4.38 1.80
C GLU A 88 3.98 4.42 0.64
N ALA A 89 3.37 5.57 0.34
CA ALA A 89 2.41 5.64 -0.74
C ALA A 89 3.05 5.41 -2.11
N MET A 90 4.27 5.93 -2.34
CA MET A 90 5.03 5.62 -3.56
C MET A 90 5.34 4.12 -3.67
N TYR A 91 5.70 3.47 -2.56
CA TYR A 91 5.93 2.03 -2.51
C TYR A 91 4.65 1.25 -2.81
N ASN A 92 3.51 1.65 -2.22
CA ASN A 92 2.22 1.01 -2.46
C ASN A 92 1.79 1.11 -3.93
N ILE A 93 2.01 2.26 -4.58
CA ILE A 93 1.80 2.43 -6.02
C ILE A 93 2.73 1.51 -6.84
N ALA A 94 4.01 1.44 -6.48
CA ALA A 94 4.96 0.53 -7.14
C ALA A 94 4.54 -0.94 -7.00
N ARG A 95 4.10 -1.35 -5.80
CA ARG A 95 3.56 -2.67 -5.51
C ARG A 95 2.31 -2.97 -6.34
N ALA A 96 1.40 -2.02 -6.48
CA ALA A 96 0.20 -2.17 -7.29
C ALA A 96 0.52 -2.39 -8.77
N PHE A 97 1.41 -1.56 -9.36
CA PHE A 97 1.88 -1.74 -10.73
C PHE A 97 2.60 -3.08 -10.93
N HIS A 98 3.45 -3.48 -9.98
CA HIS A 98 4.13 -4.77 -10.02
C HIS A 98 3.11 -5.92 -9.98
N HIS A 99 2.10 -5.83 -9.10
CA HIS A 99 1.09 -6.86 -8.91
C HIS A 99 0.26 -7.13 -10.16
N VAL A 100 -0.06 -6.07 -10.93
CA VAL A 100 -0.84 -6.17 -12.16
C VAL A 100 0.02 -6.38 -13.42
N GLY A 101 1.33 -6.54 -13.28
CA GLY A 101 2.26 -6.83 -14.37
C GLY A 101 2.77 -5.63 -15.15
N LEU A 102 2.44 -4.41 -14.74
CA LEU A 102 2.92 -3.15 -15.33
C LEU A 102 4.32 -2.78 -14.79
N VAL A 103 5.28 -3.68 -15.00
CA VAL A 103 6.60 -3.64 -14.34
C VAL A 103 7.42 -2.39 -14.64
N SER A 104 7.30 -1.80 -15.83
CA SER A 104 8.01 -0.56 -16.17
C SER A 104 7.59 0.60 -15.25
N PHE A 105 6.30 0.70 -14.92
CA PHE A 105 5.81 1.69 -13.96
C PHE A 105 6.21 1.34 -12.53
N ALA A 106 6.25 0.05 -12.19
CA ALA A 106 6.72 -0.39 -10.88
C ALA A 106 8.18 0.05 -10.63
N VAL A 107 9.07 -0.13 -11.62
CA VAL A 107 10.47 0.31 -11.54
C VAL A 107 10.56 1.82 -11.27
N LEU A 108 9.81 2.63 -12.04
CA LEU A 108 9.80 4.09 -11.86
C LEU A 108 9.42 4.51 -10.44
N TYR A 109 8.44 3.85 -9.81
CA TYR A 109 8.03 4.20 -8.45
C TYR A 109 8.94 3.60 -7.38
N TYR A 110 9.49 2.39 -7.55
CA TYR A 110 10.50 1.89 -6.62
C TYR A 110 11.76 2.76 -6.63
N ASP A 111 12.19 3.26 -7.79
CA ASP A 111 13.31 4.20 -7.87
C ASP A 111 13.04 5.50 -7.11
N LYS A 112 11.79 6.01 -7.18
CA LYS A 112 11.37 7.16 -6.35
C LYS A 112 11.49 6.83 -4.87
N VAL A 113 11.04 5.66 -4.42
CA VAL A 113 11.16 5.20 -3.02
C VAL A 113 12.63 5.18 -2.56
N LEU A 114 13.54 4.66 -3.40
CA LEU A 114 14.98 4.64 -3.11
C LEU A 114 15.59 6.04 -2.97
N ARG A 115 15.11 7.02 -3.76
CA ARG A 115 15.59 8.41 -3.73
C ARG A 115 14.99 9.22 -2.59
N THR A 116 13.75 8.94 -2.20
CA THR A 116 13.06 9.62 -1.10
C THR A 116 13.76 9.29 0.21
N ARG A 117 14.34 10.30 0.87
CA ARG A 117 14.82 10.19 2.25
C ARG A 117 13.60 10.33 3.14
N GLU A 118 13.32 9.31 3.95
CA GLU A 118 12.30 9.47 4.97
C GLU A 118 12.76 10.50 5.99
N LYS A 119 11.83 11.38 6.39
CA LYS A 119 11.91 12.01 7.70
C LYS A 119 11.65 10.89 8.68
N ASP A 120 12.45 10.74 9.73
CA ASP A 120 12.17 9.76 10.79
C ASP A 120 10.70 9.91 11.18
N TYR A 121 9.85 8.95 10.80
CA TYR A 121 8.46 8.92 11.24
C TYR A 121 8.48 8.22 12.59
N PRO A 122 8.47 8.94 13.72
CA PRO A 122 8.36 8.28 15.01
C PRO A 122 7.13 7.39 14.96
N ILE A 123 7.28 6.15 15.42
CA ILE A 123 6.13 5.27 15.64
C ILE A 123 5.14 6.09 16.47
N PRO A 124 3.89 6.29 16.00
CA PRO A 124 2.91 7.07 16.75
C PRO A 124 2.78 6.48 18.14
N LYS A 125 3.04 7.29 19.18
CA LYS A 125 2.91 6.84 20.57
C LYS A 125 1.47 6.39 20.80
N LEU A 126 1.29 5.16 21.27
CA LEU A 126 -0.04 4.68 21.60
C LEU A 126 -0.56 5.45 22.82
N PRO A 127 -1.88 5.67 22.96
CA PRO A 127 -2.45 6.43 24.09
C PRO A 127 -2.07 5.91 25.48
N ASN A 128 -1.63 4.65 25.57
CA ASN A 128 -1.26 3.97 26.82
C ASN A 128 0.27 3.87 27.03
N GLU A 129 1.08 4.46 26.15
CA GLU A 129 2.55 4.49 26.32
C GLU A 129 2.95 5.68 27.19
N GLU A 130 3.73 5.42 28.24
CA GLU A 130 4.25 6.51 29.07
C GLU A 130 5.10 7.47 28.23
N PRO A 131 5.01 8.78 28.48
CA PRO A 131 5.84 9.76 27.81
C PRO A 131 7.30 9.53 28.19
N ASP A 132 8.09 8.90 27.31
CA ASP A 132 9.55 8.82 27.43
C ASP A 132 10.11 10.22 27.80
N LEU A 133 10.67 10.35 29.02
CA LEU A 133 11.24 11.57 29.61
C LEU A 133 12.49 12.05 28.86
N LEU A 134 13.11 11.17 28.08
CA LEU A 134 14.16 11.47 27.15
C LEU A 134 13.50 11.58 25.77
N GLY A 135 13.56 12.74 25.12
CA GLY A 135 13.11 12.93 23.73
C GLY A 135 13.88 12.11 22.70
N SER A 136 14.30 10.88 23.02
CA SER A 136 14.77 9.90 22.06
C SER A 136 13.62 9.58 21.13
N LEU A 137 13.58 10.27 20.00
CA LEU A 137 13.00 9.76 18.77
C LEU A 137 13.57 8.35 18.59
N LYS A 138 12.82 7.32 19.01
CA LYS A 138 13.15 5.94 18.62
C LYS A 138 13.16 5.97 17.09
N PRO A 139 14.26 5.57 16.43
CA PRO A 139 14.36 5.66 14.99
C PRO A 139 13.12 5.06 14.35
N GLY A 140 12.39 5.89 13.61
CA GLY A 140 11.13 5.55 12.98
C GLY A 140 11.31 4.46 11.95
N TYR A 141 10.72 3.29 12.17
CA TYR A 141 10.93 2.06 11.39
C TYR A 141 10.20 2.04 10.03
N CYS A 142 10.01 3.18 9.36
CA CYS A 142 9.21 3.23 8.13
C CYS A 142 10.04 3.25 6.84
N ASN A 143 11.36 3.06 6.90
CA ASN A 143 12.20 3.11 5.71
C ASN A 143 12.02 1.87 4.80
N LEU A 144 11.21 2.03 3.75
CA LEU A 144 10.85 0.99 2.77
C LEU A 144 11.87 0.83 1.63
N ARG A 145 13.06 1.42 1.73
CA ARG A 145 14.09 1.33 0.67
C ARG A 145 14.56 -0.10 0.46
N ARG A 146 14.68 -0.90 1.51
CA ARG A 146 15.13 -2.30 1.41
C ARG A 146 14.09 -3.15 0.70
N GLU A 147 12.82 -2.93 1.00
CA GLU A 147 11.66 -3.58 0.40
C GLU A 147 11.51 -3.19 -1.08
N ALA A 148 11.71 -1.91 -1.40
CA ALA A 148 11.74 -1.43 -2.78
C ALA A 148 12.90 -2.04 -3.57
N ALA A 149 14.11 -2.03 -3.02
CA ALA A 149 15.29 -2.63 -3.64
C ALA A 149 15.10 -4.14 -3.87
N TYR A 150 14.56 -4.87 -2.90
CA TYR A 150 14.25 -6.28 -3.06
C TYR A 150 13.25 -6.54 -4.20
N ASN A 151 12.18 -5.74 -4.29
CA ASN A 151 11.21 -5.88 -5.37
C ASN A 151 11.78 -5.49 -6.75
N LEU A 152 12.65 -4.48 -6.82
CA LEU A 152 13.40 -4.14 -8.04
C LEU A 152 14.31 -5.29 -8.48
N HIS A 153 15.03 -5.90 -7.53
CA HIS A 153 15.84 -7.08 -7.79
C HIS A 153 15.02 -8.19 -8.45
N LEU A 154 13.80 -8.48 -7.96
CA LEU A 154 12.93 -9.49 -8.55
C LEU A 154 12.54 -9.17 -10.00
N ILE A 155 12.27 -7.90 -10.30
CA ILE A 155 11.97 -7.44 -11.67
C ILE A 155 13.20 -7.63 -12.57
N TYR A 156 14.37 -7.16 -12.14
CA TYR A 156 15.61 -7.28 -12.91
C TYR A 156 16.01 -8.73 -13.15
N LYS A 157 15.90 -9.57 -12.11
CA LYS A 157 16.14 -11.02 -12.23
C LYS A 157 15.22 -11.67 -13.26
N ARG A 158 13.93 -11.33 -13.26
CA ARG A 158 12.96 -11.86 -14.23
C ARG A 158 13.21 -11.36 -15.66
N SER A 159 13.75 -10.15 -15.81
CA SER A 159 14.11 -9.57 -17.11
C SER A 159 15.43 -10.08 -17.70
N GLY A 160 16.21 -10.86 -16.94
CA GLY A 160 17.55 -11.32 -17.35
C GLY A 160 18.69 -10.35 -17.05
N ALA A 161 18.40 -9.17 -16.49
CA ALA A 161 19.40 -8.18 -16.06
C ALA A 161 20.07 -8.59 -14.72
N HIS A 162 20.79 -9.71 -14.74
CA HIS A 162 21.35 -10.32 -13.53
C HIS A 162 22.40 -9.46 -12.81
N ASP A 163 23.21 -8.71 -13.56
CA ASP A 163 24.20 -7.80 -12.97
C ASP A 163 23.53 -6.69 -12.16
N LEU A 164 22.54 -6.03 -12.75
CA LEU A 164 21.77 -4.97 -12.09
C LEU A 164 21.00 -5.52 -10.87
N ALA A 165 20.44 -6.73 -11.00
CA ALA A 165 19.77 -7.42 -9.90
C ALA A 165 20.70 -7.68 -8.70
N ARG A 166 21.97 -8.03 -8.95
CA ARG A 166 22.98 -8.20 -7.88
C ARG A 166 23.40 -6.87 -7.28
N GLN A 167 23.63 -5.87 -8.13
CA GLN A 167 24.07 -4.55 -7.72
C GLN A 167 23.05 -3.90 -6.77
N ILE A 168 21.76 -3.90 -7.11
CA ILE A 168 20.71 -3.33 -6.26
C ILE A 168 20.69 -3.94 -4.85
N LEU A 169 20.86 -5.26 -4.73
CA LEU A 169 20.91 -5.91 -3.41
C LEU A 169 22.17 -5.52 -2.65
N LYS A 170 23.32 -5.43 -3.33
CA LYS A 170 24.58 -5.01 -2.72
C LYS A 170 24.50 -3.58 -2.18
N ASP A 171 23.90 -2.68 -2.96
CA ASP A 171 23.85 -1.25 -2.67
C ASP A 171 22.82 -0.89 -1.58
N HIS A 172 21.74 -1.66 -1.45
CA HIS A 172 20.59 -1.29 -0.60
C HIS A 172 20.16 -2.33 0.44
N CYS A 173 20.61 -3.58 0.36
CA CYS A 173 20.15 -4.66 1.25
C CYS A 173 21.23 -5.23 2.16
N THR A 174 22.42 -4.63 2.19
CA THR A 174 23.55 -5.00 3.06
C THR A 174 23.50 -4.24 4.40
N PHE A 175 24.12 -4.82 5.45
CA PHE A 175 24.13 -4.28 6.83
C PHE A 175 25.29 -3.32 7.07
#